data_AF-A0A9D5QC91-F1
#
_entry.id   AF-A0A9D5QC91-F1
#
_cell.length_a   1.000
_cell.length_b   1.000
_cell.length_c   1.000
_cell.angle_alpha   90.00
_cell.angle_beta   90.00
_cell.angle_gamma   90.00
#
_symmetry.space_group_name_H-M   'P 1'
#
loop_
_entity.id
_entity.type
_entity.pdbx_description
1 polymer ?
#
loop_
_entity_poly.entity_id
_entity_poly.type
_entity_poly.pdbx_seq_one_letter_code
_entity_poly.pdbx_strand_id
1 'polypeptide(L)'
;MMMQGAGNIFKIPDLRKKIFFTLLMVVIYRLGTHIPAPGLNPQVMAEFFSTQLKGTVFGLYDLFVGGAFSRGAVFGFGIMPYIMASIFFQLLGTVFPQIQKLQQDEEGRRKVTQYTR
;
A
#
# COMPACT_ATOMS: atom_id res chain seq x y z
N MET A 1 -25.06 -5.66 -17.39
CA MET A 1 -24.86 -6.78 -16.45
C MET A 1 -24.15 -6.37 -15.14
N MET A 2 -23.15 -5.48 -15.13
CA MET A 2 -22.44 -5.10 -13.88
C MET A 2 -23.25 -4.21 -12.90
N MET A 3 -24.18 -3.37 -13.38
CA MET A 3 -24.97 -2.48 -12.50
C MET A 3 -25.98 -3.23 -11.61
N GLN A 4 -26.44 -4.42 -11.98
CA GLN A 4 -27.34 -5.22 -11.14
C GLN A 4 -26.62 -5.83 -9.94
N GLY A 5 -25.31 -6.11 -10.06
CA GLY A 5 -24.47 -6.57 -8.97
C GLY A 5 -24.32 -5.50 -7.88
N ALA A 6 -24.09 -4.24 -8.27
CA ALA A 6 -23.93 -3.12 -7.33
C ALA A 6 -25.17 -2.89 -6.44
N GLY A 7 -26.38 -3.08 -6.97
CA GLY A 7 -27.62 -2.95 -6.20
C GLY A 7 -27.91 -4.11 -5.24
N ASN A 8 -27.46 -5.33 -5.56
CA ASN A 8 -27.66 -6.52 -4.71
C ASN A 8 -26.67 -6.60 -3.54
N ILE A 9 -25.54 -5.88 -3.61
CA ILE A 9 -24.54 -5.79 -2.54
C ILE A 9 -25.15 -5.27 -1.22
N PHE A 10 -26.09 -4.33 -1.30
CA PHE A 10 -26.77 -3.76 -0.13
C PHE A 10 -27.86 -4.68 0.45
N LYS A 11 -28.33 -5.67 -0.32
CA LYS A 11 -29.37 -6.62 0.11
C LYS A 11 -28.81 -7.81 0.89
N ILE A 12 -27.54 -8.16 0.67
CA ILE A 12 -26.90 -9.29 1.35
C ILE A 12 -26.20 -8.79 2.62
N PRO A 13 -26.65 -9.19 3.83
CA PRO A 13 -26.12 -8.66 5.08
C PRO A 13 -24.63 -8.96 5.29
N ASP A 14 -24.10 -10.06 4.74
CA ASP A 14 -22.67 -10.40 4.82
C ASP A 14 -21.79 -9.47 3.96
N LEU A 15 -22.23 -9.13 2.74
CA LEU A 15 -21.50 -8.18 1.90
C LEU A 15 -21.49 -6.78 2.51
N ARG A 16 -22.61 -6.34 3.09
CA ARG A 16 -22.68 -5.04 3.78
C ARG A 16 -21.66 -4.95 4.93
N LYS A 17 -21.51 -6.01 5.72
CA LYS A 17 -20.51 -6.06 6.81
C LYS A 17 -19.08 -5.96 6.27
N LYS A 18 -18.75 -6.70 5.21
CA LYS A 18 -17.42 -6.67 4.57
C LYS A 18 -17.09 -5.29 4.02
N ILE A 19 -18.04 -4.62 3.36
CA ILE A 19 -17.83 -3.28 2.82
C ILE A 19 -17.64 -2.25 3.94
N PHE A 20 -18.46 -2.33 4.99
CA PHE A 20 -18.31 -1.44 6.14
C PHE A 20 -16.95 -1.62 6.81
N PHE A 21 -16.48 -2.86 6.96
CA PHE A 21 -15.15 -3.16 7.48
C PHE A 21 -14.03 -2.59 6.59
N THR A 22 -14.11 -2.78 5.27
CA THR A 22 -13.13 -2.19 4.34
C THR A 22 -13.13 -0.67 4.38
N LEU A 23 -14.30 -0.03 4.40
CA LEU A 23 -14.41 1.43 4.53
C LEU A 23 -13.82 1.92 5.85
N LEU A 24 -14.09 1.22 6.96
CA LEU A 24 -13.51 1.55 8.26
C LEU A 24 -11.97 1.47 8.22
N MET A 25 -11.40 0.43 7.61
CA MET A 25 -9.95 0.31 7.45
C MET A 25 -9.36 1.44 6.61
N VAL A 26 -10.03 1.85 5.52
CA VAL A 26 -9.60 2.99 4.70
C VAL A 26 -9.62 4.29 5.50
N VAL A 27 -10.64 4.51 6.33
CA VAL A 27 -10.72 5.68 7.21
C VAL A 27 -9.56 5.69 8.22
N ILE A 28 -9.30 4.56 8.88
CA ILE A 28 -8.18 4.43 9.84
C ILE A 28 -6.85 4.70 9.15
N TYR A 29 -6.61 4.10 7.98
CA TYR A 29 -5.43 4.38 7.17
C TYR A 29 -5.30 5.87 6.86
N ARG A 30 -6.41 6.51 6.45
CA ARG A 30 -6.41 7.93 6.11
C ARG A 30 -6.07 8.81 7.30
N LEU A 31 -6.63 8.52 8.48
CA LEU A 31 -6.28 9.24 9.72
C LEU A 31 -4.79 9.13 10.03
N GLY A 32 -4.18 7.96 9.85
CA GLY A 32 -2.74 7.77 10.04
C GLY A 32 -1.87 8.57 9.07
N THR A 33 -2.34 8.88 7.85
CA THR A 33 -1.62 9.74 6.89
C THR A 33 -1.61 11.23 7.25
N HIS A 34 -2.33 11.63 8.32
CA HIS A 34 -2.32 12.98 8.87
C HIS A 34 -1.45 13.12 10.12
N ILE A 35 -0.97 12.00 10.70
CA ILE A 35 -0.11 12.02 11.87
C ILE A 35 1.35 12.21 11.40
N PRO A 36 2.00 13.35 11.68
CA PRO A 36 3.39 13.57 11.30
C PRO A 36 4.30 12.63 12.11
N ALA A 37 5.34 12.11 11.47
CA ALA A 37 6.34 11.30 12.15
C ALA A 37 7.18 12.18 13.10
N PRO A 38 7.50 11.68 14.31
CA PRO A 38 8.32 12.43 15.26
C PRO A 38 9.70 12.71 14.66
N GLY A 39 10.12 13.98 14.73
CA GLY A 39 11.40 14.44 14.18
C GLY A 39 11.34 14.99 12.75
N LEU A 40 10.17 14.95 12.08
CA LEU A 40 9.97 15.63 10.79
C LEU A 40 9.20 16.94 10.96
N ASN A 41 9.61 17.97 10.23
CA ASN A 41 8.89 19.25 10.14
C ASN A 41 8.01 19.23 8.87
N PRO A 42 6.67 19.15 9.00
CA PRO A 42 5.76 19.07 7.86
C PRO A 42 5.82 20.29 6.93
N GLN A 43 6.11 21.48 7.47
CA GLN A 43 6.20 22.71 6.69
C GLN A 43 7.40 22.67 5.75
N VAL A 44 8.56 22.25 6.26
CA VAL A 44 9.79 22.10 5.45
C VAL A 44 9.63 21.00 4.40
N MET A 45 8.99 19.89 4.75
CA MET A 45 8.70 18.80 3.80
C MET A 45 7.77 19.25 2.68
N ALA A 46 6.70 19.98 3.00
CA ALA A 46 5.77 20.49 2.02
C ALA A 46 6.43 21.51 1.07
N GLU A 47 7.27 22.40 1.61
CA GLU A 47 8.02 23.38 0.83
C GLU A 47 8.99 22.69 -0.13
N PHE A 48 9.77 21.73 0.37
CA PHE A 48 10.70 20.92 -0.44
C PHE A 48 9.97 20.15 -1.56
N PHE A 49 8.80 19.59 -1.25
CA PHE A 49 7.99 18.89 -2.24
C PHE A 49 7.48 19.80 -3.33
N SER A 50 7.01 20.99 -2.96
CA SER A 50 6.44 21.96 -3.88
C SER A 50 7.48 22.59 -4.82
N THR A 51 8.74 22.69 -4.36
CA THR A 51 9.83 23.38 -5.08
C THR A 51 10.71 22.43 -5.88
N GLN A 52 11.11 21.28 -5.32
CA GLN A 52 12.14 20.41 -5.91
C GLN A 52 11.59 19.09 -6.45
N LEU A 53 10.51 18.56 -5.88
CA LEU A 53 10.04 17.19 -6.19
C LEU A 53 8.79 17.17 -7.09
N LYS A 54 8.15 18.31 -7.30
CA LYS A 54 6.94 18.44 -8.13
C LYS A 54 7.26 18.11 -9.60
N GLY A 55 6.79 16.96 -10.08
CA GLY A 55 7.04 16.45 -11.43
C GLY A 55 8.14 15.39 -11.53
N THR A 56 8.81 15.05 -10.42
CA THR A 56 9.77 13.95 -10.37
C THR A 56 9.10 12.62 -10.04
N VAL A 57 9.87 11.52 -10.07
CA VAL A 57 9.43 10.20 -9.57
C VAL A 57 8.92 10.28 -8.12
N PHE A 58 9.48 11.16 -7.29
CA PHE A 58 9.01 11.37 -5.92
C PHE A 58 7.67 12.11 -5.84
N GLY A 59 7.35 12.95 -6.83
CA GLY A 59 6.02 13.54 -6.99
C GLY A 59 4.96 12.50 -7.35
N LEU A 60 5.29 11.60 -8.28
CA LEU A 60 4.44 10.45 -8.62
C LEU A 60 4.26 9.52 -7.42
N TYR A 61 5.34 9.31 -6.67
CA TYR A 61 5.32 8.53 -5.44
C TYR A 61 4.34 9.11 -4.40
N ASP A 62 4.40 10.41 -4.15
CA ASP A 62 3.52 11.07 -3.18
C ASP A 62 2.03 10.97 -3.58
N LEU A 63 1.74 10.98 -4.89
CA LEU A 63 0.40 10.73 -5.41
C LEU A 63 -0.10 9.33 -5.03
N PHE A 64 0.74 8.30 -5.15
CA PHE A 64 0.36 6.92 -4.81
C PHE A 64 0.13 6.70 -3.31
N VAL A 65 0.81 7.46 -2.45
CA VAL A 65 0.57 7.43 -0.98
C VAL A 65 -0.45 8.46 -0.50
N GLY A 66 -1.05 9.24 -1.41
CA GLY A 66 -2.13 10.18 -1.13
C GLY A 66 -1.69 11.44 -0.34
N GLY A 67 -0.47 11.90 -0.57
CA GLY A 67 0.12 13.07 0.09
C GLY A 67 0.75 12.78 1.46
N ALA A 68 0.86 11.50 1.85
CA ALA A 68 1.41 11.11 3.13
C ALA A 68 2.92 11.40 3.22
N PHE A 69 3.63 11.29 2.09
CA PHE A 69 5.08 11.45 2.04
C PHE A 69 5.46 12.93 2.08
N SER A 70 4.79 13.79 1.32
CA SER A 70 5.00 15.25 1.36
C SER A 70 4.64 15.89 2.70
N ARG A 71 3.76 15.25 3.47
CA ARG A 71 3.42 15.67 4.85
C ARG A 71 4.36 15.11 5.93
N GLY A 72 5.30 14.24 5.57
CA GLY A 72 6.15 13.55 6.53
C GLY A 72 5.36 12.70 7.53
N ALA A 73 4.28 12.06 7.09
CA ALA A 73 3.42 11.27 7.97
C ALA A 73 4.09 9.96 8.42
N VAL A 74 3.62 9.38 9.52
CA VAL A 74 4.06 8.05 10.00
C VAL A 74 3.86 6.98 8.93
N PHE A 75 2.74 7.04 8.20
CA PHE A 75 2.49 6.20 7.02
C PHE A 75 2.98 6.84 5.72
N GLY A 76 4.01 7.67 5.78
CA GLY A 76 4.58 8.37 4.63
C GLY A 76 4.94 7.44 3.49
N PHE A 77 5.40 6.21 3.81
CA PHE A 77 5.75 5.24 2.78
C PHE A 77 4.58 4.39 2.23
N GLY A 78 3.41 4.48 2.86
CA GLY A 78 2.22 3.69 2.52
C GLY A 78 2.49 2.18 2.45
N ILE A 79 1.86 1.51 1.48
CA ILE A 79 2.05 0.08 1.20
C ILE A 79 3.29 -0.21 0.34
N MET A 80 4.02 0.83 -0.11
CA MET A 80 5.13 0.68 -1.06
C MET A 80 6.21 -0.31 -0.61
N PRO A 81 6.67 -0.32 0.66
CA PRO A 81 7.70 -1.28 1.10
C PRO A 81 7.30 -2.74 0.85
N TYR A 82 6.03 -3.08 1.09
CA TYR A 82 5.51 -4.43 0.84
C TYR A 82 5.44 -4.76 -0.66
N ILE A 83 5.01 -3.81 -1.49
CA ILE A 83 5.00 -4.00 -2.95
C ILE A 83 6.43 -4.25 -3.46
N MET A 84 7.39 -3.45 -2.99
CA MET A 84 8.80 -3.60 -3.38
C MET A 84 9.37 -4.96 -2.93
N ALA A 85 9.08 -5.40 -1.70
CA ALA A 85 9.50 -6.72 -1.22
C ALA A 85 8.90 -7.86 -2.07
N SER A 86 7.62 -7.75 -2.44
CA SER A 86 6.96 -8.74 -3.30
C SER A 86 7.61 -8.84 -4.68
N ILE A 87 7.91 -7.70 -5.30
CA ILE A 87 8.61 -7.66 -6.60
C ILE A 87 10.01 -8.24 -6.45
N PHE A 88 10.70 -7.92 -5.35
CA PHE A 88 12.03 -8.44 -5.07
C PHE A 88 12.03 -9.98 -5.00
N PHE A 89 11.08 -10.58 -4.29
CA PHE A 89 10.95 -12.05 -4.24
C PHE A 89 10.54 -12.68 -5.58
N GLN A 90 9.73 -11.98 -6.39
CA GLN A 90 9.40 -12.43 -7.74
C GLN A 90 10.64 -12.45 -8.65
N LEU A 91 11.47 -11.41 -8.58
CA LEU A 91 12.73 -11.34 -9.31
C LEU A 91 13.75 -12.36 -8.80
N LEU A 92 13.90 -12.52 -7.49
CA LEU A 92 14.75 -13.55 -6.88
C LEU A 92 14.35 -14.96 -7.32
N GLY A 93 13.05 -15.24 -7.49
CA GLY A 93 12.58 -16.52 -8.01
C GLY A 93 13.03 -16.79 -9.45
N THR A 94 13.32 -15.76 -10.24
CA THR A 94 13.81 -15.90 -11.61
C THR A 94 15.33 -16.11 -11.65
N VAL A 95 16.06 -15.52 -10.69
CA VAL A 95 17.53 -15.60 -10.62
C VAL A 95 18.00 -16.85 -9.85
N PHE A 96 17.30 -17.21 -8.77
CA PHE A 96 17.68 -18.31 -7.87
C PHE A 96 16.70 -19.48 -7.99
N PRO A 97 17.13 -20.64 -8.53
CA PRO A 97 16.24 -21.79 -8.74
C PRO A 97 15.69 -22.39 -7.43
N GLN A 98 16.37 -22.16 -6.30
CA GLN A 98 15.88 -22.57 -4.97
C GLN A 98 14.61 -21.79 -4.57
N ILE A 99 14.61 -20.47 -4.78
CA ILE A 99 13.44 -19.62 -4.52
C ILE A 99 12.31 -19.96 -5.49
N GLN A 100 12.65 -20.26 -6.75
CA GLN A 100 11.68 -20.71 -7.75
C GLN A 100 10.95 -21.99 -7.32
N LYS A 101 11.68 -22.98 -6.80
CA LYS A 101 11.09 -24.22 -6.28
C LYS A 101 10.19 -23.95 -5.08
N LEU A 102 10.59 -23.07 -4.16
CA LEU A 102 9.71 -22.64 -3.07
C LEU A 102 8.42 -21.98 -3.58
N GLN A 103 8.45 -21.28 -4.72
CA GLN A 103 7.24 -20.65 -5.27
C GLN A 103 6.30 -21.62 -6.00
N GLN A 104 6.73 -22.85 -6.30
CA GLN A 104 5.90 -23.86 -6.97
C GLN A 104 4.98 -24.58 -5.99
N ASP A 105 5.44 -24.86 -4.78
CA ASP A 105 4.64 -25.55 -3.75
C ASP A 105 3.76 -24.58 -2.94
N GLU A 106 2.59 -25.03 -2.52
CA GLU A 106 1.66 -24.19 -1.75
C GLU A 106 2.23 -23.77 -0.39
N GLU A 107 2.96 -24.67 0.29
CA GLU A 107 3.67 -24.34 1.54
C GLU A 107 4.82 -23.36 1.32
N GLY A 108 5.57 -23.52 0.22
CA GLY A 108 6.67 -22.62 -0.09
C GLY A 108 6.19 -21.22 -0.49
N ARG A 109 5.06 -21.11 -1.20
CA ARG A 109 4.40 -19.81 -1.47
C ARG A 109 3.98 -19.10 -0.19
N ARG A 110 3.51 -19.84 0.82
CA ARG A 110 3.21 -19.28 2.15
C ARG A 110 4.47 -18.76 2.84
N LYS A 111 5.60 -19.48 2.77
CA LYS A 111 6.89 -19.03 3.32
C LYS A 111 7.39 -17.76 2.62
N VAL A 112 7.33 -17.70 1.29
CA VAL A 112 7.71 -16.49 0.53
C VAL A 112 6.80 -15.31 0.91
N THR A 113 5.50 -15.55 1.07
CA THR A 113 4.55 -14.51 1.54
C THR A 113 4.87 -14.04 2.95
N GLN A 114 5.30 -14.94 3.85
CA GLN A 114 5.76 -14.56 5.19
C GLN A 114 7.04 -13.73 5.15
N TYR A 115 8.01 -14.07 4.30
CA TYR A 115 9.24 -13.27 4.15
C TYR A 115 9.00 -11.91 3.49
N THR A 116 7.91 -11.77 2.72
CA THR A 116 7.54 -10.51 2.07
C THR A 116 6.87 -9.53 3.05
N ARG A 117 6.28 -10.03 4.13
CA ARG A 117 5.58 -9.23 5.15
C ARG A 117 6.57 -8.73 6.22
#